data_AF-A0A8T6NRW8-F1
#
_entry.id   AF-A0A8T6NRW8-F1
#
_cell.length_a   1.000
_cell.length_b   1.000
_cell.length_c   1.000
_cell.angle_alpha   90.00
_cell.angle_beta   90.00
_cell.angle_gamma   90.00
#
_symmetry.space_group_name_H-M   'P 1'
#
loop_
_entity.id
_entity.type
_entity.pdbx_description
1 polymer ?
#
loop_
_entity_poly.entity_id
_entity_poly.type
_entity_poly.pdbx_seq_one_letter_code
_entity_poly.pdbx_strand_id
1 'polypeptide(L)'
;EVGTPAYSDCLLERAGQEGGIRVLVSLQDEGSVTAAQSDFLRALDGTTVSDIRAAQGTPVVGLRADASALRVMFTLETVTRVIEDTTEGR
;
A
#
# COMPACT_ATOMS: atom_id res chain seq x y z
N GLU A 1 23.07 -2.69 -19.49
CA GLU A 1 21.65 -2.31 -19.50
C GLU A 1 21.31 -1.81 -18.12
N VAL A 2 20.93 -0.53 -17.98
CA VAL A 2 20.48 0.00 -16.68
C VAL A 2 19.08 -0.57 -16.49
N GLY A 3 18.98 -1.68 -15.76
CA GLY A 3 17.71 -2.32 -15.47
C GLY A 3 16.85 -1.31 -14.72
N THR A 4 15.72 -0.94 -15.31
CA THR A 4 14.70 -0.17 -14.62
C THR A 4 14.36 -0.93 -13.34
N PRO A 5 14.46 -0.31 -12.14
CA PRO A 5 14.10 -1.00 -10.92
C PRO A 5 12.68 -1.53 -11.04
N ALA A 6 12.42 -2.71 -10.49
CA ALA A 6 11.06 -3.19 -10.34
C ALA A 6 10.24 -2.10 -9.61
N TYR A 7 8.97 -1.93 -9.98
CA TYR A 7 8.13 -0.85 -9.44
C TYR A 7 8.12 -0.81 -7.90
N SER A 8 8.16 -1.97 -7.26
CA SER A 8 8.29 -2.11 -5.80
C SER A 8 9.60 -1.55 -5.24
N ASP A 9 10.72 -1.70 -5.95
CA ASP A 9 12.04 -1.17 -5.57
C ASP A 9 12.03 0.36 -5.57
N CYS A 10 11.44 0.98 -6.61
CA CYS A 10 11.26 2.42 -6.66
C CYS A 10 10.46 2.98 -5.47
N LEU A 11 9.37 2.30 -5.07
CA LEU A 11 8.57 2.71 -3.92
C LEU A 11 9.36 2.57 -2.62
N LEU A 12 10.13 1.50 -2.47
CA LEU A 12 10.97 1.26 -1.30
C LEU A 12 12.08 2.32 -1.15
N GLU A 13 12.77 2.64 -2.24
CA GLU A 13 13.80 3.67 -2.26
C GLU A 13 13.21 5.04 -1.86
N ARG A 14 12.08 5.43 -2.47
CA ARG A 14 11.40 6.69 -2.13
C ARG A 14 10.93 6.74 -0.68
N ALA A 15 10.29 5.68 -0.20
CA ALA A 15 9.86 5.60 1.19
C ALA A 15 11.03 5.71 2.17
N GLY A 16 12.20 5.15 1.81
CA GLY A 16 13.43 5.28 2.58
C GLY A 16 14.00 6.70 2.58
N GLN A 17 13.91 7.42 1.45
CA GLN A 17 14.40 8.79 1.34
C GLN A 17 13.48 9.82 2.05
N GLU A 18 12.16 9.65 1.94
CA GLU A 18 11.18 10.60 2.47
C GLU A 18 10.71 10.27 3.89
N GLY A 19 11.18 9.15 4.48
CA GLY A 19 10.70 8.65 5.77
C GLY A 19 9.25 8.16 5.72
N GLY A 20 8.74 7.89 4.51
CA GLY A 20 7.42 7.34 4.24
C GLY A 20 6.64 8.10 3.17
N ILE A 21 6.04 7.35 2.25
CA ILE A 21 5.25 7.84 1.10
C ILE A 21 3.78 7.45 1.26
N ARG A 22 2.89 8.14 0.53
CA ARG A 22 1.49 7.72 0.44
C ARG A 22 1.32 6.68 -0.66
N VAL A 23 0.60 5.62 -0.35
CA VAL A 23 0.27 4.55 -1.29
C VAL A 23 -1.19 4.17 -1.18
N LEU A 24 -1.76 3.74 -2.29
CA LEU A 24 -3.04 3.04 -2.37
C LEU A 24 -2.75 1.55 -2.52
N VAL A 25 -3.38 0.75 -1.68
CA VAL A 25 -3.21 -0.70 -1.62
C VAL A 25 -4.53 -1.37 -1.97
N SER A 26 -4.54 -2.12 -3.07
CA SER A 26 -5.66 -2.98 -3.45
C SER A 26 -5.61 -4.29 -2.68
N LEU A 27 -6.71 -4.63 -2.02
CA LEU A 27 -6.84 -5.87 -1.26
C LEU A 27 -7.60 -6.94 -2.07
N GLN A 28 -7.30 -8.20 -1.82
CA GLN A 28 -8.05 -9.34 -2.31
C GLN A 28 -9.37 -9.43 -1.55
N ASP A 29 -10.48 -9.61 -2.26
CA ASP A 29 -11.79 -9.78 -1.64
C ASP A 29 -11.96 -11.24 -1.20
N GLU A 30 -11.68 -11.52 0.08
CA GLU A 30 -11.89 -12.85 0.67
C GLU A 30 -13.27 -13.00 1.37
N GLY A 31 -14.07 -11.93 1.43
CA GLY A 31 -15.47 -12.04 1.84
C GLY A 31 -16.19 -10.71 2.13
N SER A 32 -15.52 -9.74 2.74
CA SER A 32 -16.04 -8.39 2.95
C SER A 32 -14.90 -7.37 2.96
N VAL A 33 -15.11 -6.24 2.26
CA VAL A 33 -14.19 -5.10 2.22
C VAL A 33 -13.74 -4.66 3.63
N THR A 34 -14.67 -4.62 4.58
CA THR A 34 -14.36 -4.21 5.97
C THR A 34 -13.49 -5.23 6.71
N ALA A 35 -13.68 -6.52 6.44
CA ALA A 35 -12.88 -7.58 7.06
C ALA A 35 -11.46 -7.61 6.49
N ALA A 36 -11.33 -7.58 5.16
CA ALA A 36 -10.02 -7.51 4.49
C ALA A 36 -9.22 -6.28 4.93
N GLN A 37 -9.87 -5.13 5.08
CA GLN A 37 -9.26 -3.93 5.63
C GLN A 37 -8.80 -4.14 7.07
N SER A 38 -9.62 -4.74 7.92
CA SER A 38 -9.26 -4.94 9.33
C SER A 38 -8.06 -5.88 9.49
N ASP A 39 -8.01 -6.98 8.75
CA ASP A 39 -6.86 -7.91 8.75
C ASP A 39 -5.60 -7.25 8.19
N PHE A 40 -5.72 -6.50 7.10
CA PHE A 40 -4.62 -5.73 6.53
C PHE A 40 -4.07 -4.68 7.50
N LEU A 41 -4.95 -3.90 8.14
CA LEU A 41 -4.55 -2.91 9.14
C LEU A 41 -3.87 -3.56 10.34
N ARG A 42 -4.35 -4.73 10.76
CA ARG A 42 -3.76 -5.51 11.85
C ARG A 42 -2.37 -6.04 11.49
N ALA A 43 -2.17 -6.46 10.24
CA ALA A 43 -0.84 -6.87 9.76
C ALA A 43 0.16 -5.70 9.73
N LEU A 44 -0.34 -4.46 9.72
CA LEU A 44 0.45 -3.23 9.71
C LEU A 44 0.49 -2.51 11.06
N ASP A 45 0.26 -3.23 12.17
CA ASP A 45 0.27 -2.68 13.52
C ASP A 45 1.43 -1.69 13.75
N GLY A 46 1.10 -0.45 14.09
CA GLY A 46 2.05 0.66 14.22
C GLY A 46 2.17 1.61 13.02
N THR A 47 1.46 1.35 11.91
CA THR A 47 1.50 2.18 10.69
C THR A 47 0.28 3.10 10.60
N THR A 48 0.46 4.36 10.19
CA THR A 48 -0.65 5.32 10.05
C THR A 48 -1.39 5.10 8.73
N VAL A 49 -2.66 4.71 8.83
CA VAL A 49 -3.54 4.47 7.68
C VAL A 49 -4.62 5.54 7.57
N SER A 50 -4.89 6.03 6.37
CA SER A 50 -5.80 7.17 6.12
C SER A 50 -6.37 7.10 4.71
N ASP A 51 -7.63 7.49 4.50
CA ASP A 51 -8.32 7.44 3.20
C ASP A 51 -8.60 6.00 2.70
N ILE A 52 -9.50 5.30 3.39
CA ILE A 52 -10.09 4.06 2.87
C ILE A 52 -11.07 4.42 1.74
N ARG A 53 -10.82 3.92 0.52
CA ARG A 53 -11.68 4.17 -0.64
C ARG A 53 -12.14 2.86 -1.27
N ALA A 54 -13.44 2.60 -1.20
CA ALA A 54 -14.05 1.54 -1.98
C ALA A 54 -14.27 2.06 -3.41
N ALA A 55 -13.51 1.55 -4.38
CA ALA A 55 -13.88 1.67 -5.79
C ALA A 55 -14.87 0.54 -6.12
N GLN A 56 -15.83 0.77 -7.04
CA GLN A 56 -16.75 -0.30 -7.43
C GLN A 56 -15.98 -1.53 -7.92
N GLY A 57 -16.05 -2.63 -7.17
CA GLY A 57 -15.38 -3.90 -7.48
C GLY A 57 -13.93 -4.04 -7.01
N THR A 58 -13.34 -3.05 -6.32
CA THR A 58 -11.98 -3.21 -5.74
C THR A 58 -11.85 -2.47 -4.41
N PRO A 59 -11.58 -3.17 -3.30
CA PRO A 59 -11.26 -2.53 -2.04
C PRO A 59 -9.86 -1.92 -2.11
N VAL A 60 -9.74 -0.60 -1.98
CA VAL A 60 -8.46 0.11 -1.94
C VAL A 60 -8.30 0.82 -0.60
N VAL A 61 -7.09 0.74 -0.04
CA VAL A 61 -6.72 1.39 1.22
C VAL A 61 -5.60 2.38 0.94
N GLY A 62 -5.87 3.67 1.11
CA GLY A 62 -4.82 4.68 1.19
C GLY A 62 -4.08 4.57 2.51
N LEU A 63 -2.76 4.76 2.53
CA LEU A 63 -1.99 4.88 3.77
C LEU A 63 -0.64 5.54 3.54
N ARG A 64 0.00 5.99 4.63
CA ARG A 64 1.39 6.43 4.60
C ARG A 64 2.28 5.29 5.09
N ALA A 65 3.16 4.80 4.21
CA ALA A 65 4.03 3.66 4.46
C ALA A 65 5.50 4.07 4.37
N ASP A 66 6.31 3.69 5.36
CA ASP A 66 7.76 3.66 5.22
C ASP A 66 8.22 2.40 4.47
N ALA A 67 9.53 2.34 4.16
CA ALA A 67 10.09 1.22 3.41
C ALA A 67 9.87 -0.15 4.10
N SER A 68 9.82 -0.20 5.43
CA SER A 68 9.57 -1.42 6.19
C SER A 68 8.12 -1.87 6.03
N ALA A 69 7.17 -0.95 6.16
CA ALA A 69 5.75 -1.23 5.95
C ALA A 69 5.48 -1.70 4.51
N LEU A 70 6.09 -1.06 3.51
CA LEU A 70 6.01 -1.49 2.11
C LEU A 70 6.57 -2.91 1.90
N ARG A 71 7.71 -3.25 2.52
CA ARG A 71 8.25 -4.62 2.45
C ARG A 71 7.25 -5.64 2.98
N VAL A 72 6.59 -5.35 4.09
CA VAL A 72 5.54 -6.24 4.62
C VAL A 72 4.38 -6.34 3.62
N MET A 73 3.87 -5.22 3.10
CA MET A 73 2.76 -5.22 2.13
C MET A 73 3.05 -6.07 0.89
N PHE A 74 4.26 -6.01 0.35
CA PHE A 74 4.64 -6.83 -0.81
C PHE A 74 4.71 -8.33 -0.52
N THR A 75 4.71 -8.74 0.76
CA THR A 75 4.68 -10.15 1.17
C THR A 75 3.29 -10.65 1.55
N LEU A 76 2.31 -9.75 1.73
CA LEU A 76 0.96 -10.13 2.11
C LEU A 76 0.20 -10.64 0.88
N GLU A 77 -0.28 -11.88 0.94
CA GLU A 77 -1.08 -12.48 -0.15
C GLU A 77 -2.39 -11.73 -0.40
N THR A 78 -2.97 -11.12 0.65
CA THR A 78 -4.16 -10.27 0.52
C THR A 78 -3.88 -8.97 -0.26
N VAL A 79 -2.63 -8.57 -0.45
CA VAL A 79 -2.28 -7.37 -1.23
C VAL A 79 -2.10 -7.74 -2.69
N THR A 80 -3.04 -7.32 -3.52
CA THR A 80 -3.01 -7.60 -4.97
C THR A 80 -2.22 -6.56 -5.74
N ARG A 81 -2.19 -5.31 -5.23
CA ARG A 81 -1.50 -4.20 -5.87
C ARG A 81 -1.19 -3.10 -4.86
N VAL A 82 -0.02 -2.48 -5.02
CA VAL A 82 0.34 -1.23 -4.33
C VAL A 82 0.63 -0.20 -5.42
N ILE A 83 0.10 1.00 -5.31
CA ILE A 83 0.40 2.13 -6.20
C ILE A 83 0.71 3.36 -5.36
N GLU A 84 1.64 4.20 -5.81
CA GLU A 84 1.88 5.51 -5.18
C GLU A 84 0.63 6.39 -5.30
N ASP A 85 0.18 6.95 -4.17
CA ASP A 85 -0.86 7.97 -4.16
C ASP A 85 -0.20 9.32 -4.39
N THR A 86 -0.22 9.78 -5.64
CA THR A 86 0.30 11.09 -6.04
C THR A 86 -0.76 12.18 -5.99
N THR A 87 -1.90 11.94 -5.32
CA THR A 87 -3.06 12.85 -5.37
C THR A 87 -2.85 14.15 -4.58
N GLU A 88 -1.69 14.35 -3.94
CA GLU A 88 -1.27 15.67 -3.47
C GLU A 88 -0.21 16.27 -4.42
N GLY A 89 -0.68 17.00 -5.43
CA GLY A 89 0.20 17.87 -6.21
C GLY A 89 -0.20 18.21 -7.64
N ARG A 90 -1.46 18.57 -7.93
CA ARG A 90 -1.74 19.60 -8.95
C ARG A 90 -3.10 20.27 -8.78
#